data_AF-A0A5F2BKF1-F1
#
_entry.id   AF-A0A5F2BKF1-F1
#
_cell.length_a   1.000
_cell.length_b   1.000
_cell.length_c   1.000
_cell.angle_alpha   90.00
_cell.angle_beta   90.00
_cell.angle_gamma   90.00
#
_symmetry.space_group_name_H-M   'P 1'
#
loop_
_entity.id
_entity.type
_entity.pdbx_description
1 polymer ?
#
loop_
_entity_poly.entity_id
_entity_poly.type
_entity_poly.pdbx_seq_one_letter_code
_entity_poly.pdbx_strand_id
1 'polypeptide(L)'
;MKINTFKEAKLTKAELKKFHRNFIQKAVDEFGYIGLSRKLKEAGVEKCSDTKIMSVLNRDSFTAIERLSLEIKDSIYPNLP
;
A
#
# COMPACT_ATOMS: atom_id res chain seq x y z
N MET A 1 17.01 -7.94 -19.42
CA MET A 1 16.30 -9.23 -19.33
C MET A 1 14.88 -9.01 -19.85
N LYS A 2 14.53 -9.51 -21.04
CA LYS A 2 13.19 -9.32 -21.61
C LYS A 2 12.23 -10.31 -20.94
N ILE A 3 11.16 -9.82 -20.33
CA ILE A 3 10.09 -10.63 -19.71
C ILE A 3 9.50 -11.50 -20.81
N ASN A 4 9.55 -12.83 -20.67
CA ASN A 4 9.36 -13.75 -21.79
C ASN A 4 7.98 -14.43 -21.84
N THR A 5 7.05 -14.21 -20.89
CA THR A 5 5.65 -14.63 -21.08
C THR A 5 4.64 -13.75 -20.32
N PHE A 6 3.42 -13.62 -20.83
CA PHE A 6 2.28 -13.01 -20.12
C PHE A 6 2.04 -13.64 -18.73
N LYS A 7 2.38 -14.93 -18.57
CA LYS A 7 2.28 -15.67 -17.31
C LYS A 7 3.25 -15.14 -16.26
N GLU A 8 4.51 -14.90 -16.64
CA GLU A 8 5.52 -14.28 -15.76
C GLU A 8 5.09 -12.88 -15.33
N ALA A 9 4.64 -12.04 -16.25
CA ALA A 9 4.16 -10.69 -15.92
C ALA A 9 2.98 -10.71 -14.91
N LYS A 10 2.06 -11.68 -15.05
CA LYS A 10 0.95 -11.85 -14.11
C LYS A 10 1.43 -12.29 -12.72
N LEU A 11 2.39 -13.20 -12.66
CA LEU A 11 3.00 -13.66 -11.40
C LEU A 11 3.77 -12.52 -10.72
N THR A 12 4.60 -11.78 -11.45
CA THR A 12 5.32 -10.62 -10.93
C THR A 12 4.35 -9.57 -10.38
N LYS A 13 3.25 -9.28 -11.08
CA LYS A 13 2.22 -8.36 -10.60
C LYS A 13 1.57 -8.84 -9.31
N ALA A 14 1.31 -10.14 -9.18
CA ALA A 14 0.73 -10.72 -7.97
C ALA A 14 1.68 -10.61 -6.77
N GLU A 15 2.96 -10.92 -6.97
CA GLU A 15 3.99 -10.81 -5.92
C GLU A 15 4.21 -9.35 -5.48
N LEU A 16 4.31 -8.42 -6.42
CA LEU A 16 4.40 -6.99 -6.10
C LEU A 16 3.17 -6.52 -5.31
N LYS A 17 1.97 -6.96 -5.71
CA LYS A 17 0.74 -6.60 -5.00
C LYS A 17 0.73 -7.11 -3.57
N LYS A 18 1.19 -8.34 -3.36
CA LYS A 18 1.34 -8.94 -2.03
C LYS A 18 2.34 -8.14 -1.19
N PHE A 19 3.48 -7.78 -1.75
CA PHE A 19 4.49 -6.95 -1.10
C PHE A 19 3.91 -5.62 -0.61
N HIS A 20 3.24 -4.85 -1.47
CA HIS A 20 2.62 -3.58 -1.07
C HIS A 20 1.48 -3.74 -0.07
N ARG A 21 0.67 -4.82 -0.16
CA ARG A 21 -0.34 -5.11 0.86
C ARG A 21 0.27 -5.34 2.24
N ASN A 22 1.43 -6.00 2.32
CA ASN A 22 2.11 -6.22 3.59
C ASN A 22 2.55 -4.91 4.24
N PHE A 23 2.94 -3.90 3.46
CA PHE A 23 3.28 -2.58 4.01
C PHE A 23 2.06 -1.87 4.59
N ILE A 24 0.94 -1.91 3.88
CA ILE A 24 -0.32 -1.35 4.40
C ILE A 24 -0.75 -2.10 5.65
N GLN A 25 -0.69 -3.43 5.65
CA GLN A 25 -1.06 -4.26 6.81
C GLN A 25 -0.18 -3.95 8.03
N LYS A 26 1.14 -3.87 7.85
CA LYS A 26 2.07 -3.50 8.94
C LYS A 26 1.73 -2.15 9.55
N ALA A 27 1.40 -1.16 8.74
CA ALA A 27 1.00 0.16 9.21
C ALA A 27 -0.36 0.13 9.94
N VAL A 28 -1.31 -0.70 9.47
CA VAL A 28 -2.59 -0.92 10.15
C VAL A 28 -2.38 -1.65 11.48
N ASP A 29 -1.48 -2.63 11.55
CA ASP A 29 -1.19 -3.37 12.77
C ASP A 29 -0.53 -2.47 13.83
N GLU A 30 0.31 -1.51 13.42
CA GLU A 30 0.99 -0.59 14.34
C GLU A 30 0.09 0.54 14.85
N PHE A 31 -0.76 1.13 13.99
CA PHE A 31 -1.52 2.33 14.33
C PHE A 31 -3.03 2.14 14.40
N GLY A 32 -3.55 1.00 13.92
CA GLY A 32 -4.96 0.85 13.56
C GLY A 32 -5.35 1.74 12.36
N TYR A 33 -6.54 1.53 11.82
CA TYR A 33 -7.04 2.31 10.68
C TYR A 33 -7.10 3.82 10.98
N ILE A 34 -7.74 4.18 12.11
CA ILE A 34 -7.91 5.57 12.55
C ILE A 34 -6.55 6.24 12.83
N GLY A 35 -5.62 5.52 13.47
CA GLY A 35 -4.30 6.06 13.76
C GLY A 35 -3.48 6.26 12.49
N LEU A 36 -3.57 5.33 11.54
CA LEU A 36 -2.90 5.41 10.25
C LEU A 36 -3.41 6.59 9.42
N SER A 37 -4.73 6.78 9.30
CA SER A 37 -5.29 7.93 8.57
C SER A 37 -4.89 9.26 9.20
N ARG A 38 -4.90 9.35 10.54
CA ARG A 38 -4.43 10.54 11.26
C ARG A 38 -2.95 10.82 10.99
N LYS A 39 -2.09 9.81 11.06
CA LYS A 39 -0.64 9.94 10.79
C LYS A 39 -0.36 10.38 9.36
N LEU A 40 -1.07 9.80 8.39
CA LEU A 40 -0.97 10.20 6.99
C LEU A 40 -1.43 11.65 6.79
N LYS A 41 -2.50 12.07 7.47
CA LYS A 41 -2.97 13.46 7.43
C LYS A 41 -1.97 14.42 8.08
N GLU A 42 -1.39 14.06 9.22
CA GLU A 42 -0.31 14.82 9.88
C GLU A 42 0.91 15.00 8.97
N ALA A 43 1.21 14.01 8.12
CA ALA A 43 2.28 14.05 7.13
C ALA A 43 1.91 14.75 5.81
N GLY A 44 0.71 15.31 5.69
CA GLY A 44 0.26 16.06 4.51
C GLY A 44 -0.50 15.23 3.45
N VAL A 45 -0.83 13.97 3.73
CA VAL A 45 -1.66 13.14 2.84
C VAL A 45 -3.14 13.38 3.13
N GLU A 46 -3.68 14.48 2.58
CA GLU A 46 -5.03 14.97 2.90
C GLU A 46 -6.17 14.01 2.51
N LYS A 47 -5.93 13.09 1.57
CA LYS A 47 -6.96 12.20 0.98
C LYS A 47 -6.89 10.76 1.50
N CYS A 48 -6.32 10.51 2.68
CA CYS A 48 -6.29 9.15 3.25
C CYS A 48 -7.24 9.00 4.44
N SER A 49 -8.43 8.46 4.20
CA SER A 49 -9.41 8.09 5.24
C SER A 49 -9.38 6.60 5.56
N ASP A 50 -9.88 6.22 6.73
CA ASP A 50 -10.02 4.81 7.15
C ASP A 50 -10.77 3.98 6.11
N THR A 51 -11.86 4.53 5.58
CA THR A 51 -12.65 3.91 4.52
C THR A 51 -11.85 3.70 3.24
N LYS A 52 -10.95 4.62 2.89
CA LYS A 52 -10.02 4.43 1.74
C LYS A 52 -9.03 3.31 2.04
N ILE A 53 -8.44 3.26 3.24
CA ILE A 53 -7.48 2.22 3.64
C ILE A 53 -8.14 0.84 3.58
N MET A 54 -9.31 0.67 4.21
CA MET A 54 -10.11 -0.55 4.14
C MET A 54 -10.48 -0.90 2.69
N SER A 55 -10.92 0.10 1.92
CA SER A 55 -11.28 -0.11 0.52
C SER A 55 -10.09 -0.55 -0.33
N VAL A 56 -8.86 -0.10 -0.05
CA VAL A 56 -7.67 -0.52 -0.79
C VAL A 56 -7.27 -1.95 -0.43
N LEU A 57 -7.38 -2.33 0.84
CA LEU A 57 -7.11 -3.70 1.29
C LEU A 57 -8.14 -4.70 0.76
N ASN A 58 -9.42 -4.31 0.71
CA ASN A 58 -10.52 -5.15 0.22
C ASN A 58 -10.63 -5.18 -1.31
N ARG A 59 -10.06 -4.21 -2.03
CA ARG A 59 -10.07 -4.18 -3.50
C ARG A 59 -8.89 -4.93 -4.08
N ASP A 60 -9.10 -5.45 -5.29
CA ASP A 60 -8.09 -6.20 -6.03
C ASP A 60 -7.29 -5.33 -7.04
N SER A 61 -7.25 -4.00 -6.83
CA SER A 61 -6.53 -3.06 -7.70
C SER A 61 -5.08 -2.88 -7.29
N PHE A 62 -4.14 -3.30 -8.15
CA PHE A 62 -2.70 -3.16 -7.91
C PHE A 62 -2.28 -1.69 -7.76
N THR A 63 -2.73 -0.81 -8.66
CA THR A 63 -2.37 0.62 -8.64
C THR A 63 -2.81 1.33 -7.37
N ALA A 64 -3.96 0.97 -6.81
CA ALA A 64 -4.43 1.57 -5.56
C ALA A 64 -3.60 1.12 -4.35
N ILE A 65 -3.23 -0.18 -4.33
CA ILE A 65 -2.39 -0.78 -3.30
C ILE A 65 -0.97 -0.19 -3.34
N GLU A 66 -0.38 -0.08 -4.53
CA GLU A 66 0.95 0.50 -4.71
C GLU A 66 1.00 1.97 -4.26
N ARG A 67 0.04 2.81 -4.70
CA ARG A 67 -0.02 4.22 -4.30
C ARG A 67 -0.13 4.39 -2.79
N LEU A 68 -1.04 3.66 -2.15
CA LEU A 68 -1.20 3.76 -0.70
C LEU A 68 0.06 3.27 0.04
N SER A 69 0.68 2.20 -0.46
CA SER A 69 1.93 1.69 0.10
C SER A 69 3.07 2.70 0.00
N LEU A 70 3.18 3.45 -1.11
CA LEU A 70 4.16 4.53 -1.26
C LEU A 70 3.84 5.71 -0.34
N GLU A 71 2.58 6.14 -0.26
CA GLU A 71 2.13 7.19 0.67
C GLU A 71 2.56 6.85 2.12
N ILE A 72 2.38 5.60 2.54
CA ILE A 72 2.80 5.11 3.87
C ILE A 72 4.32 5.11 4.04
N LYS A 73 5.06 4.61 3.04
CA LYS A 73 6.54 4.60 3.08
C LYS A 73 7.07 6.02 3.22
N ASP A 74 6.69 6.93 2.34
CA ASP A 74 7.24 8.28 2.31
C ASP A 74 6.86 9.09 3.55
N SER A 75 5.66 8.86 4.10
CA SER A 75 5.09 9.68 5.18
C SER A 75 5.41 9.19 6.59
N ILE A 76 5.49 7.87 6.79
CA ILE A 76 5.50 7.26 8.13
C ILE A 76 6.72 6.36 8.32
N TYR A 77 7.20 5.72 7.26
CA TYR A 77 8.32 4.80 7.34
C TYR A 77 9.29 4.97 6.16
N PRO A 78 10.01 6.10 6.10
CA PRO A 78 10.87 6.41 4.94
C PRO A 78 11.96 5.36 4.70
N ASN A 79 12.27 4.56 5.72
CA ASN A 79 13.28 3.51 5.70
C ASN A 79 12.71 2.09 5.47
N LEU A 80 11.40 1.93 5.24
CA LEU A 80 10.88 0.62 4.82
C LEU A 80 11.43 0.27 3.42
N PRO A 81 11.83 -0.99 3.19
CA PRO A 81 12.45 -1.41 1.93
C PRO A 81 11.59 -1.07 0.71
#